data_AF-A0A4R8M751-F1
#
_entry.id   AF-A0A4R8M751-F1
#
_cell.length_a   1.000
_cell.length_b   1.000
_cell.length_c   1.000
_cell.angle_alpha   90.00
_cell.angle_beta   90.00
_cell.angle_gamma   90.00
#
_symmetry.space_group_name_H-M   'P 1'
#
loop_
_entity.id
_entity.type
_entity.pdbx_description
1 polymer ?
#
loop_
_entity_poly.entity_id
_entity_poly.type
_entity_poly.pdbx_seq_one_letter_code
_entity_poly.pdbx_strand_id
1 'polypeptide(L)'
;MILLSFLYFLFISTDILLPSTKEVENSNQLKTEIVNEIASSLSNNDTLYLATKREYGVCGNDSRFDGTTTFPERIQEIKHLLDNPFYLDLSKDFEMSNSLNGSTIIVGVIFDNNFMSEKYNFEIISDSSNQKKELCEVKDISIKKDTVIIYNYSLHKSESDKVKMEFIKVDSKWKRK
;
A
#
# COMPACT_ATOMS: atom_id res chain seq x y z
N MET A 1 -29.17 27.07 19.66
CA MET A 1 -29.54 25.83 18.95
C MET A 1 -29.01 25.80 17.52
N ILE A 2 -29.21 26.86 16.71
CA ILE A 2 -28.73 26.92 15.31
C ILE A 2 -27.22 26.64 15.17
N LEU A 3 -26.37 27.23 16.02
CA LEU A 3 -24.91 27.04 15.98
C LEU A 3 -24.49 25.59 16.26
N LEU A 4 -25.13 24.92 17.22
CA LEU A 4 -24.84 23.52 17.57
C LEU A 4 -25.23 22.56 16.43
N SER A 5 -26.39 22.79 15.81
CA SER A 5 -26.82 22.02 14.64
C SER A 5 -25.89 22.22 13.44
N PHE A 6 -25.41 23.45 13.23
CA PHE A 6 -24.45 23.75 12.16
C PHE A 6 -23.09 23.08 12.39
N LEU A 7 -22.56 23.12 13.63
CA LEU A 7 -21.33 22.42 13.99
C LEU A 7 -21.45 20.90 13.85
N TYR A 8 -22.59 20.34 14.24
CA TYR A 8 -22.86 18.91 14.05
C TYR A 8 -22.87 18.53 12.57
N PHE A 9 -23.54 19.33 11.72
CA PHE A 9 -23.55 19.11 10.28
C PHE A 9 -22.14 19.20 9.69
N LEU A 10 -21.35 20.21 10.06
CA LEU A 10 -19.95 20.31 9.63
C LEU A 10 -19.12 19.09 10.06
N PHE A 11 -19.29 18.63 11.30
CA PHE A 11 -18.58 17.47 11.82
C PHE A 11 -18.90 16.18 11.08
N ILE A 12 -20.18 15.96 10.74
CA ILE A 12 -20.60 14.75 10.04
C ILE A 12 -20.33 14.81 8.55
N SER A 13 -20.47 15.97 7.92
CA SER A 13 -20.46 16.09 6.46
C SER A 13 -19.15 16.59 5.86
N THR A 14 -18.17 16.99 6.69
CA THR A 14 -16.90 17.53 6.21
C THR A 14 -15.71 16.95 6.96
N ASP A 15 -14.55 16.97 6.30
CA ASP A 15 -13.29 16.48 6.87
C ASP A 15 -12.52 17.58 7.64
N ILE A 16 -13.10 18.77 7.81
CA ILE A 16 -12.46 19.94 8.45
C ILE A 16 -12.01 19.63 9.89
N LEU A 17 -12.74 18.76 10.58
CA LEU A 17 -12.47 18.38 11.96
C LEU A 17 -11.68 17.07 12.08
N LEU A 18 -11.30 16.45 10.96
CA LEU A 18 -10.46 15.27 10.98
C LEU A 18 -8.99 15.64 11.26
N PRO A 19 -8.28 14.86 12.08
CA PRO A 19 -6.84 15.01 12.25
C PRO A 19 -6.11 14.88 10.90
N SER A 20 -5.18 15.80 10.63
CA SER A 20 -4.31 15.67 9.46
C SER A 20 -3.32 14.53 9.64
N THR A 21 -3.21 13.66 8.64
CA THR A 21 -2.10 12.72 8.53
C THR A 21 -0.93 13.34 7.78
N LYS A 22 0.27 12.80 7.96
CA LYS A 22 1.47 13.25 7.26
C LYS A 22 2.14 12.09 6.54
N GLU A 23 2.64 12.33 5.34
CA GLU A 23 3.49 11.34 4.70
C GLU A 23 4.79 11.19 5.49
N VAL A 24 5.32 9.98 5.54
CA VAL A 24 6.65 9.74 6.11
C VAL A 24 7.70 10.59 5.37
N GLU A 25 8.56 11.25 6.12
CA GLU A 25 9.66 12.03 5.54
C GLU A 25 10.58 11.14 4.70
N ASN A 26 11.09 11.64 3.58
CA ASN A 26 11.93 10.87 2.64
C ASN A 26 11.27 9.57 2.15
N SER A 27 9.94 9.63 1.90
CA SER A 27 9.16 8.49 1.41
C SER A 27 9.71 7.90 0.12
N ASN A 28 10.22 8.71 -0.82
CA ASN A 28 10.83 8.22 -2.06
C ASN A 28 12.04 7.31 -1.77
N GLN A 29 12.92 7.73 -0.87
CA GLN A 29 14.07 6.92 -0.48
C GLN A 29 13.64 5.64 0.24
N LEU A 30 12.61 5.70 1.09
CA LEU A 30 12.02 4.50 1.69
C LEU A 30 11.48 3.52 0.63
N LYS A 31 10.75 4.02 -0.38
CA LYS A 31 10.23 3.21 -1.50
C LYS A 31 11.38 2.53 -2.25
N THR A 32 12.48 3.24 -2.50
CA THR A 32 13.69 2.64 -3.08
C THR A 32 14.26 1.52 -2.21
N GLU A 33 14.40 1.72 -0.89
CA GLU A 33 14.89 0.67 0.03
C GLU A 33 13.97 -0.55 0.06
N ILE A 34 12.66 -0.35 0.01
CA ILE A 34 11.68 -1.45 -0.07
C ILE A 34 11.90 -2.27 -1.33
N VAL A 35 12.02 -1.60 -2.48
CA VAL A 35 12.25 -2.28 -3.76
C VAL A 35 13.59 -3.01 -3.77
N ASN A 36 14.65 -2.40 -3.24
CA ASN A 36 15.98 -3.01 -3.11
C ASN A 36 15.93 -4.30 -2.30
N GLU A 37 15.29 -4.25 -1.14
CA GLU A 37 15.16 -5.39 -0.23
C GLU A 37 14.39 -6.51 -0.92
N ILE A 38 13.25 -6.19 -1.56
CA ILE A 38 12.47 -7.18 -2.31
C ILE A 38 13.32 -7.79 -3.42
N ALA A 39 13.94 -6.99 -4.28
CA ALA A 39 14.75 -7.46 -5.40
C ALA A 39 15.93 -8.35 -4.95
N SER A 40 16.58 -8.01 -3.82
CA SER A 40 17.69 -8.79 -3.26
C SER A 40 17.28 -10.18 -2.77
N SER A 41 16.00 -10.36 -2.42
CA SER A 41 15.45 -11.64 -1.94
C SER A 41 15.06 -12.61 -3.06
N LEU A 42 15.10 -12.15 -4.32
CA LEU A 42 14.69 -12.93 -5.49
C LEU A 42 15.89 -13.66 -6.11
N SER A 43 15.65 -14.87 -6.59
CA SER A 43 16.68 -15.69 -7.22
C SER A 43 16.83 -15.35 -8.70
N ASN A 44 17.89 -14.64 -9.09
CA ASN A 44 18.41 -14.47 -10.47
C ASN A 44 17.38 -14.24 -11.61
N ASN A 45 16.17 -13.76 -11.33
CA ASN A 45 15.20 -13.45 -12.37
C ASN A 45 15.46 -12.06 -12.93
N ASP A 46 15.48 -11.96 -14.26
CA ASP A 46 15.73 -10.72 -14.98
C ASP A 46 14.60 -9.69 -14.80
N THR A 47 13.45 -10.07 -14.24
CA THR A 47 12.28 -9.18 -14.08
C THR A 47 11.44 -9.50 -12.84
N LEU A 48 11.22 -8.50 -12.00
CA LEU A 48 10.30 -8.49 -10.85
C LEU A 48 9.03 -7.70 -11.20
N TYR A 49 7.86 -8.31 -10.99
CA TYR A 49 6.59 -7.60 -11.00
C TYR A 49 6.21 -7.24 -9.56
N LEU A 50 6.05 -5.95 -9.26
CA LEU A 50 5.71 -5.46 -7.94
C LEU A 50 4.31 -4.83 -7.93
N ALA A 51 3.39 -5.47 -7.24
CA ALA A 51 2.06 -4.93 -6.98
C ALA A 51 2.09 -4.05 -5.72
N THR A 52 1.76 -2.77 -5.89
CA THR A 52 1.72 -1.79 -4.79
C THR A 52 0.33 -1.55 -4.26
N LYS A 53 -0.69 -2.00 -4.99
CA LYS A 53 -2.09 -1.88 -4.62
C LYS A 53 -2.85 -3.08 -5.15
N ARG A 54 -3.86 -3.52 -4.40
CA ARG A 54 -4.89 -4.44 -4.88
C ARG A 54 -6.26 -3.80 -4.79
N GLU A 55 -7.00 -3.94 -5.87
CA GLU A 55 -8.36 -3.50 -6.04
C GLU A 55 -9.21 -4.69 -6.47
N TYR A 56 -10.47 -4.69 -6.05
CA TYR A 56 -11.46 -5.69 -6.43
C TYR A 56 -12.64 -4.96 -7.06
N GLY A 57 -13.17 -5.48 -8.16
CA GLY A 57 -14.42 -5.01 -8.72
C GLY A 57 -15.55 -5.22 -7.72
N VAL A 58 -16.18 -4.13 -7.27
CA VAL A 58 -17.32 -4.22 -6.35
C VAL A 58 -18.59 -4.43 -7.19
N CYS A 59 -19.26 -5.56 -7.00
CA CYS A 59 -20.58 -5.84 -7.57
C CYS A 59 -21.58 -6.08 -6.43
N GLY A 60 -22.57 -5.19 -6.29
CA GLY A 60 -23.61 -5.26 -5.28
C GLY A 60 -23.72 -3.98 -4.46
N ASN A 61 -24.96 -3.53 -4.19
CA ASN A 61 -25.22 -2.49 -3.21
C ASN A 61 -25.57 -3.16 -1.88
N ASP A 62 -24.67 -3.08 -0.91
CA ASP A 62 -24.99 -3.39 0.47
C ASP A 62 -25.77 -2.20 1.04
N SER A 63 -27.05 -2.40 1.33
CA SER A 63 -27.95 -1.35 1.83
C SER A 63 -27.54 -0.77 3.20
N ARG A 64 -26.57 -1.40 3.89
CA ARG A 64 -25.98 -0.87 5.13
C ARG A 64 -24.97 0.24 4.87
N PHE A 65 -24.46 0.38 3.64
CA PHE A 65 -23.59 1.47 3.22
C PHE A 65 -24.42 2.47 2.40
N ASP A 66 -25.25 3.25 3.10
CA ASP A 66 -26.20 4.21 2.53
C ASP A 66 -25.57 5.57 2.14
N GLY A 67 -24.25 5.69 2.31
CA GLY A 67 -23.49 6.92 2.04
C GLY A 67 -23.63 7.98 3.13
N THR A 68 -24.30 7.68 4.25
CA THR A 68 -24.48 8.60 5.37
C THR A 68 -23.54 8.26 6.51
N THR A 69 -22.54 9.12 6.75
CA THR A 69 -21.66 8.96 7.92
C THR A 69 -22.44 9.24 9.21
N THR A 70 -22.45 8.29 10.12
CA THR A 70 -23.02 8.44 11.46
C THR A 70 -22.00 9.04 12.42
N PHE A 71 -22.46 9.61 13.54
CA PHE A 71 -21.57 10.12 14.57
C PHE A 71 -20.59 9.06 15.12
N PRO A 72 -21.00 7.81 15.43
CA PRO A 72 -20.08 6.77 15.85
C PRO A 72 -19.00 6.44 14.80
N GLU A 73 -19.36 6.40 13.51
CA GLU A 73 -18.41 6.15 12.42
C GLU A 73 -17.39 7.28 12.33
N ARG A 74 -17.83 8.54 12.41
CA ARG A 74 -16.93 9.71 12.40
C ARG A 74 -15.97 9.71 13.59
N ILE A 75 -16.43 9.31 14.78
CA ILE A 75 -15.54 9.18 15.96
C ILE A 75 -14.54 8.04 15.79
N GLN A 76 -14.94 6.92 15.21
CA GLN A 76 -14.03 5.81 14.91
C GLN A 76 -12.97 6.20 13.88
N GLU A 77 -13.35 6.96 12.85
CA GLU A 77 -12.43 7.53 11.87
C GLU A 77 -11.41 8.45 12.53
N ILE A 78 -11.83 9.39 13.39
CA ILE A 78 -10.92 10.25 14.14
C ILE A 78 -9.95 9.43 14.99
N LYS A 79 -10.45 8.44 15.71
CA LYS A 79 -9.60 7.55 16.53
C LYS A 79 -8.58 6.84 15.64
N HIS A 80 -9.01 6.31 14.51
CA HIS A 80 -8.13 5.64 13.56
C HIS A 80 -7.02 6.57 13.03
N LEU A 81 -7.35 7.81 12.67
CA LEU A 81 -6.38 8.80 12.19
C LEU A 81 -5.41 9.26 13.28
N LEU A 82 -5.86 9.36 14.53
CA LEU A 82 -4.99 9.65 15.68
C LEU A 82 -4.03 8.49 16.00
N ASP A 83 -4.53 7.25 15.87
CA ASP A 83 -3.72 6.04 16.07
C ASP A 83 -2.74 5.80 14.90
N ASN A 84 -3.05 6.33 13.70
CA ASN A 84 -2.26 6.19 12.47
C ASN A 84 -1.95 7.55 11.80
N PRO A 85 -1.18 8.43 12.46
CA PRO A 85 -0.96 9.81 11.99
C PRO A 85 -0.01 9.90 10.79
N PHE A 86 0.59 8.78 10.38
CA PHE A 86 1.55 8.72 9.28
C PHE A 86 1.07 7.78 8.18
N TYR A 87 1.31 8.15 6.92
CA TYR A 87 1.02 7.32 5.77
C TYR A 87 2.22 7.22 4.81
N LEU A 88 2.15 6.24 3.90
CA LEU A 88 3.08 6.07 2.79
C LEU A 88 2.24 5.91 1.52
N ASP A 89 2.33 6.85 0.58
CA ASP A 89 1.59 6.77 -0.68
C ASP A 89 2.31 5.81 -1.64
N LEU A 90 1.78 4.60 -1.79
CA LEU A 90 2.35 3.59 -2.68
C LEU A 90 1.96 3.76 -4.16
N SER A 91 1.09 4.73 -4.48
CA SER A 91 0.66 4.97 -5.86
C SER A 91 1.63 5.84 -6.66
N LYS A 92 2.62 6.45 -6.00
CA LYS A 92 3.55 7.42 -6.58
C LYS A 92 5.01 7.08 -6.23
N ASP A 93 5.93 7.61 -7.02
CA ASP A 93 7.35 7.72 -6.69
C ASP A 93 8.09 6.40 -6.41
N PHE A 94 7.59 5.28 -6.93
CA PHE A 94 8.47 4.14 -7.16
C PHE A 94 9.32 4.48 -8.37
N GLU A 95 10.53 4.98 -8.14
CA GLU A 95 11.50 5.11 -9.23
C GLU A 95 11.66 3.73 -9.86
N MET A 96 11.21 3.58 -11.11
CA MET A 96 11.58 2.47 -11.98
C MET A 96 13.08 2.57 -12.22
N SER A 97 13.88 2.19 -11.23
CA SER A 97 15.29 1.95 -11.45
C SER A 97 15.35 0.79 -12.44
N ASN A 98 15.54 1.12 -13.72
CA ASN A 98 15.55 0.19 -14.84
C ASN A 98 16.65 -0.90 -14.75
N SER A 99 17.33 -1.03 -13.61
CA SER A 99 18.10 -2.21 -13.22
C SER A 99 18.53 -2.05 -11.75
N LEU A 100 17.82 -2.68 -10.82
CA LEU A 100 18.38 -2.94 -9.48
C LEU A 100 18.94 -4.35 -9.50
N ASN A 101 20.26 -4.48 -9.32
CA ASN A 101 20.98 -5.76 -9.38
C ASN A 101 20.80 -6.54 -10.70
N GLY A 102 20.56 -5.86 -11.82
CA GLY A 102 20.31 -6.51 -13.12
C GLY A 102 18.86 -6.96 -13.35
N SER A 103 18.01 -6.90 -12.33
CA SER A 103 16.57 -7.18 -12.45
C SER A 103 15.80 -5.92 -12.87
N THR A 104 14.90 -6.08 -13.84
CA THR A 104 13.95 -5.06 -14.26
C THR A 104 12.75 -5.07 -13.33
N ILE A 105 12.40 -3.95 -12.71
CA ILE A 105 11.24 -3.86 -11.82
C ILE A 105 10.08 -3.21 -12.56
N ILE A 106 8.96 -3.93 -12.66
CA ILE A 106 7.72 -3.47 -13.25
C ILE A 106 6.71 -3.27 -12.13
N VAL A 107 6.43 -2.01 -11.83
CA VAL A 107 5.45 -1.62 -10.80
C VAL A 107 4.06 -1.59 -11.42
N GLY A 108 3.07 -2.11 -10.70
CA GLY A 108 1.69 -2.13 -11.14
C GLY A 108 0.70 -2.32 -9.99
N VAL A 109 -0.54 -2.55 -10.37
CA VAL A 109 -1.66 -2.83 -9.47
C VAL A 109 -2.23 -4.20 -9.77
N ILE A 110 -2.90 -4.79 -8.79
CA ILE A 110 -3.69 -6.00 -8.99
C ILE A 110 -5.15 -5.59 -9.01
N PHE A 111 -5.85 -5.88 -10.10
CA PHE A 111 -7.29 -5.68 -10.21
C PHE A 111 -7.95 -7.04 -10.41
N ASP A 112 -8.79 -7.44 -9.45
CA ASP A 112 -9.33 -8.80 -9.34
C ASP A 112 -8.21 -9.85 -9.34
N ASN A 113 -8.06 -10.57 -10.45
CA ASN A 113 -7.05 -11.61 -10.68
C ASN A 113 -5.99 -11.21 -11.71
N ASN A 114 -5.90 -9.94 -12.10
CA ASN A 114 -4.97 -9.47 -13.12
C ASN A 114 -3.93 -8.52 -12.52
N PHE A 115 -2.66 -8.73 -12.86
CA PHE A 115 -1.63 -7.71 -12.69
C PHE A 115 -1.71 -6.73 -13.86
N MET A 116 -1.74 -5.43 -13.57
CA MET A 116 -1.83 -4.35 -14.55
C MET A 116 -0.76 -3.29 -14.29
N SER A 117 -0.05 -2.91 -15.32
CA SER A 117 0.92 -1.80 -15.37
C SER A 117 0.79 -1.10 -16.73
N GLU A 118 1.53 -0.01 -16.95
CA GLU A 118 1.50 0.71 -18.24
C GLU A 118 1.83 -0.20 -19.45
N LYS A 119 2.68 -1.21 -19.25
CA LYS A 119 3.22 -2.05 -20.34
C LYS A 119 2.73 -3.50 -20.29
N TYR A 120 2.18 -3.96 -19.17
CA TYR A 120 1.85 -5.37 -18.96
C TYR A 120 0.46 -5.50 -18.33
N ASN A 121 -0.32 -6.43 -18.87
CA ASN A 121 -1.57 -6.91 -18.30
C ASN A 121 -1.59 -8.44 -18.40
N PHE A 122 -1.69 -9.15 -17.28
CA PHE A 122 -1.76 -10.60 -17.28
C PHE A 122 -2.50 -11.15 -16.06
N GLU A 123 -3.15 -12.31 -16.24
CA GLU A 123 -3.83 -13.02 -15.18
C GLU A 123 -2.82 -13.71 -14.23
N ILE A 124 -2.99 -13.46 -12.93
CA ILE A 124 -2.16 -14.00 -11.83
C ILE A 124 -2.43 -15.51 -11.67
N ILE A 125 -3.65 -15.94 -11.96
CA ILE A 125 -4.13 -17.32 -11.88
C ILE A 125 -4.35 -17.83 -13.31
N SER A 126 -3.29 -18.03 -14.09
CA SER A 126 -3.42 -18.76 -15.35
C SER A 126 -2.37 -19.86 -15.47
N ASP A 127 -2.81 -20.94 -16.10
CA ASP A 127 -2.34 -22.31 -16.02
C ASP A 127 -0.82 -22.54 -16.01
N SER A 128 -0.46 -23.71 -15.50
CA SER A 128 0.86 -24.38 -15.41
C SER A 128 1.77 -24.34 -16.66
N SER A 129 1.36 -23.70 -17.75
CA SER A 129 2.08 -23.53 -19.01
C SER A 129 2.83 -22.20 -19.13
N ASN A 130 2.47 -21.16 -18.37
CA ASN A 130 3.22 -19.90 -18.33
C ASN A 130 4.30 -19.97 -17.25
N GLN A 131 5.55 -19.67 -17.63
CA GLN A 131 6.65 -19.49 -16.67
C GLN A 131 6.17 -18.60 -15.53
N LYS A 132 6.22 -19.12 -14.29
CA LYS A 132 5.79 -18.41 -13.09
C LYS A 132 6.53 -17.08 -13.01
N LYS A 133 5.87 -15.99 -13.37
CA LYS A 133 6.41 -14.64 -13.26
C LYS A 133 6.64 -14.35 -11.78
N GLU A 134 7.76 -13.76 -11.43
CA GLU A 134 8.02 -13.40 -10.04
C GLU A 134 7.21 -12.16 -9.68
N LEU A 135 6.03 -12.39 -9.11
CA LEU A 135 5.08 -11.36 -8.69
C LEU A 135 5.06 -11.26 -7.16
N CYS A 136 5.39 -10.08 -6.68
CA CYS A 136 5.39 -9.71 -5.27
C CYS A 136 4.31 -8.66 -5.00
N GLU A 137 3.68 -8.73 -3.84
CA GLU A 137 2.66 -7.78 -3.39
C GLU A 137 3.06 -7.14 -2.07
N VAL A 138 3.11 -5.81 -2.05
CA VAL A 138 3.36 -5.01 -0.85
C VAL A 138 2.05 -4.86 -0.08
N LYS A 139 1.99 -5.41 1.13
CA LYS A 139 0.80 -5.43 1.98
C LYS A 139 1.13 -5.23 3.46
N ASP A 140 0.08 -5.05 4.26
CA ASP A 140 0.12 -4.99 5.73
C ASP A 140 1.13 -3.97 6.27
N ILE A 141 1.06 -2.75 5.78
CA ILE A 141 1.98 -1.68 6.18
C ILE A 141 1.57 -1.14 7.55
N SER A 142 2.50 -1.18 8.50
CA SER A 142 2.39 -0.48 9.78
C SER A 142 3.39 0.66 9.83
N ILE A 143 2.91 1.88 10.06
CA ILE A 143 3.71 3.10 9.96
C ILE A 143 3.69 3.84 11.28
N LYS A 144 4.89 4.13 11.78
CA LYS A 144 5.16 5.07 12.87
C LYS A 144 6.13 6.13 12.35
N LYS A 145 6.30 7.21 13.12
CA LYS A 145 7.17 8.34 12.77
C LYS A 145 8.54 7.92 12.24
N ASP A 146 9.19 6.99 12.93
CA ASP A 146 10.57 6.58 12.67
C ASP A 146 10.70 5.08 12.38
N THR A 147 9.57 4.40 12.12
CA THR A 147 9.56 2.95 11.86
C THR A 147 8.46 2.60 10.87
N VAL A 148 8.82 1.86 9.83
CA VAL A 148 7.88 1.30 8.85
C VAL A 148 8.09 -0.20 8.78
N ILE A 149 7.01 -0.95 8.94
CA ILE A 149 6.98 -2.40 8.80
C ILE A 149 6.10 -2.73 7.60
N ILE A 150 6.63 -3.52 6.69
CA ILE A 150 5.95 -3.96 5.46
C ILE A 150 6.06 -5.47 5.37
N TYR A 151 5.00 -6.11 4.89
CA TYR A 151 5.04 -7.51 4.53
C TYR A 151 4.97 -7.63 3.01
N ASN A 152 5.95 -8.34 2.45
CA ASN A 152 5.93 -8.72 1.05
C ASN A 152 5.39 -10.15 0.91
N TYR A 153 4.47 -10.34 -0.02
CA TYR A 153 3.88 -11.63 -0.35
C TYR A 153 4.24 -12.03 -1.77
N SER A 154 4.91 -13.17 -1.93
CA SER A 154 5.10 -13.78 -3.24
C SER A 154 3.83 -14.54 -3.61
N LEU A 155 3.13 -14.08 -4.65
CA LEU A 155 1.80 -14.59 -5.02
C LEU A 155 1.78 -16.02 -5.57
N HIS A 156 2.95 -16.59 -5.85
CA HIS A 156 3.12 -17.96 -6.32
C HIS A 156 3.72 -18.90 -5.26
N LYS A 157 3.95 -18.38 -4.05
CA LYS A 157 4.41 -19.12 -2.88
C LYS A 157 3.28 -19.18 -1.84
N SER A 158 3.42 -20.02 -0.83
CA SER A 158 2.38 -20.17 0.20
C SER A 158 2.20 -18.88 1.00
N GLU A 159 1.02 -18.63 1.61
CA GLU A 159 0.83 -17.48 2.51
C GLU A 159 1.83 -17.46 3.69
N SER A 160 2.41 -18.61 4.03
CA SER A 160 3.51 -18.73 5.00
C SER A 160 4.83 -18.11 4.55
N ASP A 161 4.99 -17.77 3.27
CA ASP A 161 6.22 -17.22 2.68
C ASP A 161 6.26 -15.68 2.70
N LYS A 162 5.53 -15.06 3.65
CA LYS A 162 5.57 -13.61 3.84
C LYS A 162 6.92 -13.16 4.40
N VAL A 163 7.50 -12.14 3.78
CA VAL A 163 8.76 -11.55 4.23
C VAL A 163 8.46 -10.25 4.97
N LYS A 164 8.76 -10.22 6.27
CA LYS A 164 8.69 -8.99 7.07
C LYS A 164 9.92 -8.13 6.79
N MET A 165 9.69 -6.90 6.37
CA MET A 165 10.71 -5.86 6.20
C MET A 165 10.45 -4.74 7.20
N GLU A 166 11.40 -4.49 8.10
CA GLU A 166 11.38 -3.41 9.07
C GLU A 166 12.42 -2.36 8.69
N PHE A 167 11.97 -1.12 8.50
CA PHE A 167 12.78 0.04 8.19
C PHE A 167 12.73 1.01 9.36
N ILE A 168 13.89 1.51 9.75
CA ILE A 168 14.05 2.52 10.80
C ILE A 168 14.63 3.80 10.20
N LYS A 169 14.22 4.94 10.74
CA LYS A 169 14.75 6.23 10.35
C LYS A 169 15.94 6.61 11.22
N VAL A 170 17.08 6.87 10.60
CA VAL A 170 18.34 7.30 11.24
C VAL A 170 18.88 8.50 10.47
N ASP A 171 19.03 9.64 11.14
CA ASP A 171 19.51 10.90 10.54
C ASP A 171 18.76 11.27 9.25
N SER A 172 17.43 11.22 9.33
CA SER A 172 16.51 11.45 8.21
C SER A 172 16.57 10.42 7.09
N LYS A 173 17.39 9.36 7.15
CA LYS A 173 17.43 8.31 6.13
C LYS A 173 16.79 7.03 6.65
N TRP A 174 16.04 6.36 5.79
CA TRP A 174 15.50 5.03 6.06
C TRP A 174 16.56 3.97 5.84
N LYS A 175 16.63 3.01 6.75
CA LYS A 175 17.53 1.86 6.66
C LYS A 175 16.81 0.60 7.07
N ARG A 176 17.13 -0.51 6.41
CA ARG A 176 16.71 -1.84 6.86
C ARG A 176 17.31 -2.12 8.24
N LYS A 177 16.47 -2.58 9.16
CA LYS A 177 16.87 -3.05 10.49
C LYS A 177 17.19 -4.54 10.48
#